data_AF-A0A023GIN2-F1
#
_entry.id   AF-A0A023GIN2-F1
#
_cell.length_a   1.000
_cell.length_b   1.000
_cell.length_c   1.000
_cell.angle_alpha   90.00
_cell.angle_beta   90.00
_cell.angle_gamma   90.00
#
_symmetry.space_group_name_H-M   'P 1'
#
loop_
_entity.id
_entity.type
_entity.pdbx_description
1 polymer ?
#
loop_
_entity_poly.entity_id
_entity_poly.type
_entity_poly.pdbx_seq_one_letter_code
_entity_poly.pdbx_strand_id
1 'polypeptide(L)'
;MIGGLFIYNHKGEVLISRVYRDDIGRNAVDAFRVNVIHARQQVRSPVTNIARTSFFHMKRANIWLAAVTRQNVNAAMVFEFLLKMCEVMQSYFGKISEENVKNNFVLIYELLDELLDFGYPQNTDVGILKTFITQQGVKSQTKEEQSQITSQVTGQIGWRREGIKYRRNELFLDVLEYVNLLMSPQGQVLSAHVAGKVVMKSYLSGMPECKFGINDKITMESKGKVSTLDDPTRSTGKTSIAIDDCQFHQCVKLSKFESEHSISFIPPDGEFELMRYRITKDISFPFRIIPLVREVGRTKMEVKVVLKSNFKPSLIGQKIEVRIPTRVNTSGCS
;
A
#
# COMPACT_ATOMS: atom_id res chain seq x y z
N MET A 1 10.38 4.35 -22.17
CA MET A 1 9.49 3.32 -21.60
C MET A 1 10.28 2.10 -21.17
N ILE A 2 9.66 1.19 -20.42
CA ILE A 2 10.35 0.00 -19.87
C ILE A 2 10.77 -0.91 -21.04
N GLY A 3 12.03 -1.34 -21.07
CA GLY A 3 12.57 -2.16 -22.16
C GLY A 3 12.54 -3.65 -21.88
N GLY A 4 12.66 -4.05 -20.61
CA GLY A 4 12.57 -5.44 -20.19
C GLY A 4 12.23 -5.57 -18.71
N LEU A 5 11.62 -6.68 -18.35
CA LEU A 5 11.28 -7.05 -17.00
C LEU A 5 11.78 -8.46 -16.71
N PHE A 6 12.50 -8.59 -15.60
CA PHE A 6 13.16 -9.81 -15.21
C PHE A 6 12.85 -10.13 -13.75
N ILE A 7 12.59 -11.40 -13.47
CA ILE A 7 12.44 -11.92 -12.12
C ILE A 7 13.58 -12.89 -11.88
N TYR A 8 14.35 -12.66 -10.80
CA TYR A 8 15.47 -13.52 -10.42
C TYR A 8 15.23 -14.16 -9.06
N ASN A 9 15.83 -15.33 -8.85
CA ASN A 9 15.98 -15.87 -7.51
C ASN A 9 17.17 -15.25 -6.76
N HIS A 10 17.40 -15.70 -5.53
CA HIS A 10 18.48 -15.21 -4.67
C HIS A 10 19.89 -15.50 -5.20
N LYS A 11 20.05 -16.50 -6.09
CA LYS A 11 21.32 -16.85 -6.76
C LYS A 11 21.53 -16.06 -8.06
N GLY A 12 20.56 -15.23 -8.44
CA GLY A 12 20.57 -14.50 -9.69
C GLY A 12 20.26 -15.32 -10.93
N GLU A 13 19.65 -16.50 -10.77
CA GLU A 13 19.07 -17.24 -11.89
C GLU A 13 17.76 -16.57 -12.31
N VAL A 14 17.54 -16.48 -13.62
CA VAL A 14 16.35 -15.86 -14.19
C VAL A 14 15.19 -16.84 -14.12
N LEU A 15 14.15 -16.46 -13.40
CA LEU A 15 12.88 -17.20 -13.33
C LEU A 15 11.94 -16.77 -14.46
N ILE A 16 11.86 -15.47 -14.73
CA ILE A 16 11.05 -14.88 -15.80
C ILE A 16 11.88 -13.85 -16.55
N SER A 17 11.79 -13.88 -17.89
CA SER A 17 12.43 -12.92 -18.78
C SER A 17 11.44 -12.44 -19.82
N ARG A 18 10.94 -11.21 -19.66
CA ARG A 18 10.07 -10.58 -20.64
C ARG A 18 10.70 -9.31 -21.18
N VAL A 19 10.99 -9.29 -22.47
CA VAL A 19 11.59 -8.13 -23.16
C VAL A 19 10.51 -7.47 -24.01
N TYR A 20 10.41 -6.15 -23.91
CA TYR A 20 9.43 -5.31 -24.60
C TYR A 20 10.05 -4.39 -25.64
N ARG A 21 11.39 -4.24 -25.63
CA ARG A 21 12.14 -3.40 -26.56
C ARG A 21 13.39 -4.12 -27.02
N ASP A 22 13.70 -3.99 -28.31
CA ASP A 22 14.83 -4.66 -28.96
C ASP A 22 16.20 -4.16 -28.46
N ASP A 23 16.26 -3.01 -27.80
CA ASP A 23 17.48 -2.43 -27.26
C ASP A 23 17.95 -3.12 -25.95
N ILE A 24 17.14 -4.00 -25.37
CA ILE A 24 17.49 -4.79 -24.19
C ILE A 24 17.90 -6.20 -24.61
N GLY A 25 19.22 -6.43 -24.61
CA GLY A 25 19.80 -7.75 -24.90
C GLY A 25 20.01 -8.62 -23.66
N ARG A 26 20.46 -9.87 -23.90
CA ARG A 26 20.85 -10.82 -22.84
C ARG A 26 21.95 -10.28 -21.92
N ASN A 27 22.80 -9.39 -22.42
CA ASN A 27 23.84 -8.72 -21.64
C ASN A 27 23.29 -7.93 -20.44
N ALA A 28 22.07 -7.38 -20.52
CA ALA A 28 21.45 -6.67 -19.42
C ALA A 28 21.15 -7.60 -18.24
N VAL A 29 20.71 -8.83 -18.54
CA VAL A 29 20.41 -9.87 -17.55
C VAL A 29 21.68 -10.24 -16.77
N ASP A 30 22.76 -10.51 -17.48
CA ASP A 30 24.05 -10.85 -16.88
C ASP A 30 24.64 -9.68 -16.09
N ALA A 31 24.53 -8.46 -16.62
CA ALA A 31 25.01 -7.26 -15.93
C ALA A 31 24.31 -7.06 -14.58
N PHE A 32 22.98 -7.27 -14.52
CA PHE A 32 22.24 -7.17 -13.27
C PHE A 32 22.67 -8.25 -12.26
N ARG A 33 22.77 -9.51 -12.71
CA ARG A 33 23.20 -10.63 -11.87
C ARG A 33 24.58 -10.36 -11.23
N VAL A 34 25.57 -9.97 -12.04
CA VAL A 34 26.95 -9.79 -11.57
C VAL A 34 27.10 -8.54 -10.69
N ASN A 35 26.53 -7.41 -11.10
CA ASN A 35 26.81 -6.12 -10.46
C ASN A 35 25.82 -5.75 -9.35
N VAL A 36 24.64 -6.39 -9.30
CA VAL A 36 23.61 -6.11 -8.28
C VAL A 36 23.44 -7.29 -7.34
N ILE A 37 23.14 -8.48 -7.88
CA ILE A 37 22.84 -9.65 -7.04
C ILE A 37 24.11 -10.20 -6.36
N HIS A 38 25.21 -10.29 -7.09
CA HIS A 38 26.52 -10.74 -6.59
C HIS A 38 27.47 -9.60 -6.22
N ALA A 39 26.94 -8.40 -5.99
CA ALA A 39 27.74 -7.27 -5.57
C ALA A 39 28.46 -7.59 -4.25
N ARG A 40 29.80 -7.42 -4.23
CA ARG A 40 30.61 -7.59 -3.00
C ARG A 40 30.25 -6.57 -1.93
N GLN A 41 29.86 -5.38 -2.36
CA GLN A 41 29.35 -4.32 -1.50
C GLN A 41 27.83 -4.34 -1.50
N GLN A 42 27.22 -3.95 -0.37
CA GLN A 42 25.77 -3.82 -0.29
C GLN A 42 25.27 -2.78 -1.30
N VAL A 43 24.40 -3.20 -2.23
CA VAL A 43 23.73 -2.30 -3.16
C VAL A 43 22.77 -1.42 -2.38
N ARG A 44 23.03 -0.10 -2.37
CA ARG A 44 22.28 0.86 -1.55
C ARG A 44 21.08 1.48 -2.29
N SER A 45 21.10 1.47 -3.61
CA SER A 45 20.10 2.16 -4.44
C SER A 45 19.18 1.18 -5.15
N PRO A 46 17.85 1.39 -5.13
CA PRO A 46 16.90 0.62 -5.92
C PRO A 46 16.97 0.96 -7.42
N VAL A 47 17.75 1.98 -7.80
CA VAL A 47 18.07 2.31 -9.20
C VAL A 47 19.57 2.23 -9.40
N THR A 48 20.01 1.40 -10.32
CA THR A 48 21.43 1.21 -10.64
C THR A 48 21.65 1.46 -12.12
N ASN A 49 22.63 2.29 -12.47
CA ASN A 49 23.02 2.50 -13.86
C ASN A 49 24.30 1.70 -14.17
N ILE A 50 24.23 0.80 -15.14
CA ILE A 50 25.36 -0.01 -15.58
C ILE A 50 25.47 0.15 -17.10
N ALA A 51 26.61 0.64 -17.58
CA ALA A 51 26.87 0.83 -19.01
C ALA A 51 25.71 1.56 -19.74
N ARG A 52 25.25 2.69 -19.19
CA ARG A 52 24.12 3.50 -19.71
C ARG A 52 22.76 2.79 -19.73
N THR A 53 22.63 1.66 -19.08
CA THR A 53 21.37 0.95 -18.88
C THR A 53 20.93 1.12 -17.43
N SER A 54 19.70 1.61 -17.22
CA SER A 54 19.11 1.80 -15.92
C SER A 54 18.34 0.55 -15.49
N PHE A 55 18.62 0.09 -14.28
CA PHE A 55 18.00 -1.06 -13.62
C PHE A 55 17.22 -0.56 -12.41
N PHE A 56 15.90 -0.60 -12.49
CA PHE A 56 14.98 -0.34 -11.38
C PHE A 56 14.67 -1.67 -10.73
N HIS A 57 15.05 -1.87 -9.47
CA HIS A 57 14.92 -3.16 -8.83
C HIS A 57 14.39 -3.08 -7.42
N MET A 58 13.68 -4.14 -7.03
CA MET A 58 13.22 -4.35 -5.67
C MET A 58 13.33 -5.82 -5.29
N LYS A 59 13.47 -6.06 -3.99
CA LYS A 59 13.56 -7.40 -3.42
C LYS A 59 12.30 -7.70 -2.61
N ARG A 60 11.68 -8.85 -2.89
CA ARG A 60 10.56 -9.41 -2.13
C ARG A 60 10.96 -10.79 -1.63
N ALA A 61 11.26 -10.89 -0.33
CA ALA A 61 11.87 -12.08 0.28
C ALA A 61 13.14 -12.51 -0.48
N ASN A 62 13.13 -13.67 -1.13
CA ASN A 62 14.26 -14.22 -1.89
C ASN A 62 14.15 -14.00 -3.41
N ILE A 63 13.19 -13.17 -3.84
CA ILE A 63 12.94 -12.85 -5.25
C ILE A 63 13.35 -11.42 -5.53
N TRP A 64 14.05 -11.22 -6.63
CA TRP A 64 14.38 -9.91 -7.18
C TRP A 64 13.51 -9.63 -8.39
N LEU A 65 12.94 -8.45 -8.45
CA LEU A 65 12.23 -7.93 -9.62
C LEU A 65 13.05 -6.78 -10.17
N ALA A 66 13.33 -6.80 -11.48
CA ALA A 66 14.10 -5.77 -12.15
C ALA A 66 13.38 -5.32 -13.43
N ALA A 67 13.06 -4.04 -13.51
CA ALA A 67 12.68 -3.36 -14.75
C ALA A 67 13.92 -2.65 -15.32
N VAL A 68 14.15 -2.81 -16.62
CA VAL A 68 15.36 -2.38 -17.31
C VAL A 68 14.99 -1.47 -18.45
N THR A 69 15.73 -0.39 -18.63
CA THR A 69 15.54 0.54 -19.76
C THR A 69 16.83 1.31 -20.04
N ARG A 70 17.03 1.70 -21.30
CA ARG A 70 18.08 2.65 -21.72
C ARG A 70 17.55 4.07 -21.94
N GLN A 71 16.24 4.27 -21.73
CA GLN A 71 15.59 5.55 -21.91
C GLN A 71 15.49 6.32 -20.59
N ASN A 72 15.35 7.64 -20.68
CA ASN A 72 15.04 8.48 -19.54
C ASN A 72 13.55 8.38 -19.22
N VAL A 73 13.17 7.50 -18.29
CA VAL A 73 11.78 7.27 -17.89
C VAL A 73 11.50 7.85 -16.50
N ASN A 74 10.22 8.11 -16.21
CA ASN A 74 9.81 8.47 -14.86
C ASN A 74 10.01 7.25 -13.92
N ALA A 75 11.00 7.36 -13.03
CA ALA A 75 11.35 6.32 -12.06
C ALA A 75 10.18 5.93 -11.15
N ALA A 76 9.37 6.90 -10.72
CA ALA A 76 8.25 6.65 -9.82
C ALA A 76 7.17 5.79 -10.51
N MET A 77 6.90 6.04 -11.80
CA MET A 77 5.98 5.21 -12.59
C MET A 77 6.47 3.76 -12.71
N VAL A 78 7.78 3.55 -12.89
CA VAL A 78 8.35 2.19 -12.94
C VAL A 78 8.19 1.47 -11.60
N PHE A 79 8.44 2.14 -10.47
CA PHE A 79 8.26 1.54 -9.16
C PHE A 79 6.80 1.27 -8.81
N GLU A 80 5.90 2.20 -9.14
CA GLU A 80 4.46 2.00 -8.95
C GLU A 80 3.97 0.80 -9.76
N PHE A 81 4.40 0.68 -11.02
CA PHE A 81 4.12 -0.49 -11.83
C PHE A 81 4.65 -1.79 -11.22
N LEU A 82 5.92 -1.82 -10.75
CA LEU A 82 6.49 -3.00 -10.11
C LEU A 82 5.73 -3.40 -8.83
N LEU A 83 5.26 -2.42 -8.05
CA LEU A 83 4.41 -2.65 -6.88
C LEU A 83 3.06 -3.24 -7.29
N LYS A 84 2.38 -2.64 -8.28
CA LYS A 84 1.11 -3.12 -8.81
C LYS A 84 1.20 -4.52 -9.40
N MET A 85 2.26 -4.80 -10.16
CA MET A 85 2.52 -6.13 -10.69
C MET A 85 2.66 -7.16 -9.55
N CYS A 86 3.34 -6.81 -8.45
CA CYS A 86 3.41 -7.69 -7.28
C CYS A 86 2.03 -7.91 -6.63
N GLU A 87 1.23 -6.86 -6.49
CA GLU A 87 -0.15 -6.96 -5.96
C GLU A 87 -1.03 -7.87 -6.83
N VAL A 88 -0.96 -7.72 -8.16
CA VAL A 88 -1.66 -8.57 -9.12
C VAL A 88 -1.23 -10.03 -8.96
N MET A 89 0.07 -10.31 -9.02
CA MET A 89 0.64 -11.65 -8.81
C MET A 89 0.16 -12.27 -7.49
N GLN A 90 0.18 -11.48 -6.40
CA GLN A 90 -0.27 -11.94 -5.09
C GLN A 90 -1.76 -12.26 -5.05
N SER A 91 -2.58 -11.53 -5.78
CA SER A 91 -4.01 -11.83 -5.85
C SER A 91 -4.31 -13.10 -6.65
N TYR A 92 -3.46 -13.48 -7.61
CA TYR A 92 -3.65 -14.67 -8.42
C TYR A 92 -3.16 -15.95 -7.74
N PHE A 93 -1.94 -15.95 -7.18
CA PHE A 93 -1.30 -17.17 -6.66
C PHE A 93 -0.70 -17.00 -5.26
N GLY A 94 -1.06 -15.93 -4.54
CA GLY A 94 -0.64 -15.71 -3.17
C GLY A 94 0.82 -15.29 -3.05
N LYS A 95 1.59 -15.91 -2.15
CA LYS A 95 2.95 -15.46 -1.87
C LYS A 95 3.84 -15.51 -3.12
N ILE A 96 4.59 -14.45 -3.39
CA ILE A 96 5.62 -14.44 -4.44
C ILE A 96 6.85 -15.19 -3.92
N SER A 97 7.00 -16.45 -4.33
CA SER A 97 8.12 -17.33 -4.02
C SER A 97 8.68 -17.94 -5.30
N GLU A 98 9.88 -18.51 -5.23
CA GLU A 98 10.50 -19.16 -6.40
C GLU A 98 9.65 -20.32 -6.94
N GLU A 99 9.09 -21.12 -6.03
CA GLU A 99 8.17 -22.22 -6.35
C GLU A 99 6.91 -21.71 -7.06
N ASN A 100 6.27 -20.67 -6.51
CA ASN A 100 5.03 -20.14 -7.10
C ASN A 100 5.27 -19.48 -8.46
N VAL A 101 6.41 -18.80 -8.64
CA VAL A 101 6.78 -18.25 -9.96
C VAL A 101 7.00 -19.38 -10.98
N LYS A 102 7.69 -20.46 -10.60
CA LYS A 102 7.93 -21.61 -11.48
C LYS A 102 6.63 -22.35 -11.82
N ASN A 103 5.75 -22.56 -10.84
CA ASN A 103 4.50 -23.30 -11.05
C ASN A 103 3.45 -22.50 -11.86
N ASN A 104 3.56 -21.17 -11.89
CA ASN A 104 2.60 -20.28 -12.56
C ASN A 104 3.22 -19.52 -13.75
N PHE A 105 4.31 -20.01 -14.35
CA PHE A 105 5.06 -19.25 -15.36
C PHE A 105 4.22 -18.84 -16.58
N VAL A 106 3.31 -19.71 -17.04
CA VAL A 106 2.40 -19.41 -18.18
C VAL A 106 1.51 -18.22 -17.85
N LEU A 107 0.83 -18.28 -16.70
CA LEU A 107 -0.01 -17.20 -16.20
C LEU A 107 0.78 -15.90 -16.02
N ILE A 108 2.02 -15.98 -15.53
CA ILE A 108 2.85 -14.78 -15.37
C ILE A 108 3.15 -14.14 -16.72
N TYR A 109 3.46 -14.91 -17.77
CA TYR A 109 3.68 -14.34 -19.10
C TYR A 109 2.42 -13.69 -19.66
N GLU A 110 1.26 -14.32 -19.51
CA GLU A 110 -0.04 -13.76 -19.91
C GLU A 110 -0.33 -12.45 -19.15
N LEU A 111 -0.14 -12.43 -17.83
CA LEU A 111 -0.28 -11.22 -17.03
C LEU A 111 0.69 -10.13 -17.48
N LEU A 112 1.95 -10.46 -17.75
CA LEU A 112 2.94 -9.46 -18.16
C LEU A 112 2.59 -8.81 -19.49
N ASP A 113 2.03 -9.58 -20.44
CA ASP A 113 1.61 -9.07 -21.74
C ASP A 113 0.40 -8.15 -21.65
N GLU A 114 -0.53 -8.43 -20.74
CA GLU A 114 -1.70 -7.58 -20.51
C GLU A 114 -1.39 -6.35 -19.63
N LEU A 115 -0.45 -6.49 -18.69
CA LEU A 115 -0.06 -5.40 -17.78
C LEU A 115 0.84 -4.36 -18.45
N LEU A 116 1.64 -4.77 -19.44
CA LEU A 116 2.65 -3.92 -20.07
C LEU A 116 2.74 -4.20 -21.57
N ASP A 117 2.29 -3.25 -22.39
CA ASP A 117 2.44 -3.34 -23.85
C ASP A 117 3.56 -2.43 -24.32
N PHE A 118 4.55 -2.98 -25.03
CA PHE A 118 5.72 -2.27 -25.56
C PHE A 118 6.41 -1.33 -24.53
N GLY A 119 6.37 -1.70 -23.25
CA GLY A 119 6.93 -0.93 -22.14
C GLY A 119 6.03 0.14 -21.53
N TYR A 120 4.78 0.26 -22.00
CA TYR A 120 3.74 1.14 -21.48
C TYR A 120 2.84 0.37 -20.51
N PRO A 121 2.79 0.76 -19.21
CA PRO A 121 1.81 0.23 -18.27
C PRO A 121 0.40 0.45 -18.76
N GLN A 122 -0.36 -0.65 -18.80
CA GLN A 122 -1.77 -0.65 -19.17
C GLN A 122 -2.63 -0.70 -17.90
N ASN A 123 -3.70 -1.49 -17.91
CA ASN A 123 -4.60 -1.64 -16.78
C ASN A 123 -4.08 -2.69 -15.79
N THR A 124 -3.82 -2.27 -14.54
CA THR A 124 -3.33 -3.14 -13.47
C THR A 124 -4.42 -3.53 -12.47
N ASP A 125 -5.70 -3.30 -12.79
CA ASP A 125 -6.81 -3.62 -11.89
C ASP A 125 -7.08 -5.14 -11.86
N VAL A 126 -6.88 -5.73 -10.69
CA VAL A 126 -7.04 -7.17 -10.47
C VAL A 126 -8.46 -7.66 -10.74
N GLY A 127 -9.46 -6.86 -10.39
CA GLY A 127 -10.87 -7.24 -10.57
C GLY A 127 -11.21 -7.38 -12.04
N ILE A 128 -10.67 -6.47 -12.87
CA ILE A 128 -10.80 -6.51 -14.32
C ILE A 128 -9.99 -7.67 -14.91
N LEU A 129 -8.71 -7.80 -14.57
CA LEU A 129 -7.83 -8.83 -15.12
C LEU A 129 -8.38 -10.25 -14.88
N LYS A 130 -8.95 -10.51 -13.70
CA LYS A 130 -9.54 -11.81 -13.35
C LYS A 130 -10.77 -12.19 -14.16
N THR A 131 -11.36 -11.26 -14.93
CA THR A 131 -12.50 -11.57 -15.80
C THR A 131 -12.08 -12.26 -17.11
N PHE A 132 -10.87 -12.01 -17.61
CA PHE A 132 -10.39 -12.58 -18.88
C PHE A 132 -9.10 -13.41 -18.76
N ILE A 133 -8.27 -13.17 -17.73
CA ILE A 133 -7.12 -14.01 -17.42
C ILE A 133 -7.52 -14.98 -16.29
N THR A 134 -7.75 -16.25 -16.63
CA THR A 134 -8.26 -17.26 -15.68
C THR A 134 -7.29 -18.43 -15.52
N GLN A 135 -7.04 -18.85 -14.26
CA GLN A 135 -6.25 -20.05 -13.96
C GLN A 135 -6.98 -21.36 -14.28
N GLN A 136 -8.31 -21.33 -14.27
CA GLN A 136 -9.14 -22.47 -14.63
C GLN A 136 -9.35 -22.43 -16.15
N GLY A 137 -9.18 -23.58 -16.82
CA GLY A 137 -9.22 -23.68 -18.29
C GLY A 137 -10.44 -22.98 -18.89
N VAL A 138 -10.25 -22.42 -20.09
CA VAL A 138 -11.19 -21.58 -20.83
C VAL A 138 -12.60 -22.19 -20.79
N LYS A 139 -13.44 -21.74 -19.85
CA LYS A 139 -14.88 -21.90 -20.01
C LYS A 139 -15.26 -21.01 -21.18
N SER A 140 -15.95 -21.56 -22.18
CA SER A 140 -16.42 -20.80 -23.33
C SER A 140 -17.23 -19.60 -22.84
N GLN A 141 -16.61 -18.42 -22.86
CA GLN A 141 -17.28 -17.18 -22.50
C GLN A 141 -18.32 -16.89 -23.59
N THR A 142 -19.53 -16.54 -23.17
CA THR A 142 -20.59 -16.15 -24.11
C THR A 142 -20.22 -14.81 -24.76
N LYS A 143 -20.74 -14.55 -25.97
CA LYS A 143 -20.53 -13.26 -26.66
C LYS A 143 -20.98 -12.05 -25.82
N GLU A 144 -21.98 -12.25 -24.96
CA GLU A 144 -22.51 -11.22 -24.06
C GLU A 144 -21.54 -10.94 -22.89
N GLU A 145 -20.89 -11.97 -22.33
CA GLU A 145 -19.85 -11.77 -21.30
C GLU A 145 -18.62 -11.04 -21.88
N GLN A 146 -18.21 -11.39 -23.11
CA GLN A 146 -17.09 -10.71 -23.77
C GLN A 146 -17.36 -9.23 -24.05
N SER A 147 -18.58 -8.88 -24.46
CA SER A 147 -18.95 -7.48 -24.70
C SER A 147 -19.00 -6.67 -23.40
N GLN A 148 -19.47 -7.27 -22.30
CA GLN A 148 -19.45 -6.65 -20.97
C GLN A 148 -18.03 -6.43 -20.41
N ILE A 149 -17.12 -7.39 -20.63
CA ILE A 149 -15.71 -7.23 -20.24
C ILE A 149 -15.09 -6.08 -21.03
N THR A 150 -15.32 -6.05 -22.35
CA THR A 150 -14.80 -5.00 -23.23
C THR A 150 -15.31 -3.62 -22.78
N SER A 151 -16.61 -3.48 -22.50
CA SER A 151 -17.19 -2.20 -22.07
C SER A 151 -16.65 -1.76 -20.70
N GLN A 152 -16.36 -2.68 -19.78
CA GLN A 152 -15.73 -2.36 -18.50
C GLN A 152 -14.28 -1.88 -18.68
N VAL A 153 -13.51 -2.52 -19.56
CA VAL A 153 -12.10 -2.16 -19.82
C VAL A 153 -12.00 -0.81 -20.54
N THR A 154 -12.88 -0.54 -21.50
CA THR A 154 -12.88 0.71 -22.29
C THR A 154 -13.70 1.83 -21.66
N GLY A 155 -14.51 1.52 -20.65
CA GLY A 155 -15.44 2.45 -20.02
C GLY A 155 -14.76 3.46 -19.10
N GLN A 156 -15.47 4.56 -18.81
CA GLN A 156 -14.97 5.60 -17.90
C GLN A 156 -14.80 5.11 -16.45
N ILE A 157 -15.51 4.04 -16.06
CA ILE A 157 -15.45 3.42 -14.74
C ILE A 157 -14.95 1.98 -14.88
N GLY A 158 -13.64 1.78 -14.73
CA GLY A 158 -13.05 0.44 -14.83
C GLY A 158 -13.25 -0.42 -13.58
N TRP A 159 -13.27 0.20 -12.40
CA TRP A 159 -13.20 -0.51 -11.11
C TRP A 159 -14.53 -1.10 -10.60
N ARG A 160 -15.64 -0.94 -11.34
CA ARG A 160 -16.95 -1.48 -10.94
C ARG A 160 -17.77 -1.93 -12.14
N ARG A 161 -18.30 -3.15 -12.08
CA ARG A 161 -19.18 -3.73 -13.11
C ARG A 161 -20.62 -3.28 -12.97
N GLU A 162 -21.28 -3.10 -14.11
CA GLU A 162 -22.73 -2.95 -14.18
C GLU A 162 -23.44 -4.28 -13.85
N GLY A 163 -24.70 -4.20 -13.44
CA GLY A 163 -25.52 -5.39 -13.22
C GLY A 163 -25.25 -6.19 -11.93
N ILE A 164 -24.32 -5.75 -11.07
CA ILE A 164 -24.09 -6.37 -9.75
C ILE A 164 -25.40 -6.34 -8.94
N LYS A 165 -25.79 -7.49 -8.37
CA LYS A 165 -27.00 -7.63 -7.54
C LYS A 165 -26.68 -8.37 -6.25
N TYR A 166 -27.03 -7.75 -5.14
CA TYR A 166 -27.04 -8.37 -3.81
C TYR A 166 -28.46 -8.48 -3.29
N ARG A 167 -28.73 -9.54 -2.52
CA ARG A 167 -30.03 -9.69 -1.82
C ARG A 167 -30.27 -8.57 -0.81
N ARG A 168 -29.19 -8.09 -0.18
CA ARG A 168 -29.18 -6.99 0.77
C ARG A 168 -27.98 -6.11 0.47
N ASN A 169 -28.22 -4.81 0.39
CA ASN A 169 -27.16 -3.83 0.20
C ASN A 169 -26.51 -3.54 1.56
N GLU A 170 -25.24 -3.88 1.72
CA GLU A 170 -24.48 -3.69 2.95
C GLU A 170 -23.14 -3.01 2.64
N LEU A 171 -22.67 -2.22 3.61
CA LEU A 171 -21.43 -1.45 3.50
C LEU A 171 -20.75 -1.47 4.87
N PHE A 172 -19.53 -1.98 4.92
CA PHE A 172 -18.72 -1.99 6.14
C PHE A 172 -17.54 -1.04 5.97
N LEU A 173 -17.19 -0.35 7.05
CA LEU A 173 -16.12 0.64 7.10
C LEU A 173 -15.23 0.34 8.30
N ASP A 174 -13.96 0.06 8.01
CA ASP A 174 -12.93 -0.13 9.02
C ASP A 174 -11.96 1.06 8.96
N VAL A 175 -11.93 1.85 10.03
CA VAL A 175 -10.97 2.94 10.20
C VAL A 175 -9.80 2.43 11.03
N LEU A 176 -8.64 2.32 10.39
CA LEU A 176 -7.43 1.76 10.97
C LEU A 176 -6.40 2.85 11.15
N GLU A 177 -5.99 3.08 12.39
CA GLU A 177 -5.03 4.12 12.76
C GLU A 177 -3.76 3.53 13.36
N TYR A 178 -2.62 3.95 12.83
CA TYR A 178 -1.29 3.59 13.29
C TYR A 178 -0.66 4.81 13.97
N VAL A 179 -0.54 4.73 15.30
CA VAL A 179 0.11 5.79 16.09
C VAL A 179 1.62 5.57 16.06
N ASN A 180 2.32 6.40 15.30
CA ASN A 180 3.77 6.39 15.21
C ASN A 180 4.34 7.41 16.18
N LEU A 181 5.16 6.96 17.12
CA LEU A 181 5.79 7.80 18.14
C LEU A 181 7.28 7.48 18.24
N LEU A 182 8.10 8.51 18.04
CA LEU A 182 9.52 8.51 18.36
C LEU A 182 9.75 9.48 19.50
N MET A 183 10.40 9.01 20.56
CA MET A 183 10.65 9.76 21.76
C MET A 183 12.11 9.61 22.17
N SER A 184 12.69 10.69 22.68
CA SER A 184 14.03 10.70 23.26
C SER A 184 14.09 9.88 24.54
N PRO A 185 15.30 9.46 24.98
CA PRO A 185 15.48 8.83 26.28
C PRO A 185 14.99 9.68 27.46
N GLN A 186 14.97 11.01 27.32
CA GLN A 186 14.50 11.96 28.33
C GLN A 186 12.97 12.12 28.34
N GLY A 187 12.25 11.44 27.45
CA GLY A 187 10.79 11.49 27.37
C GLY A 187 10.22 12.64 26.52
N GLN A 188 11.08 13.40 25.83
CA GLN A 188 10.63 14.40 24.85
C GLN A 188 10.24 13.70 23.55
N VAL A 189 9.05 14.01 23.03
CA VAL A 189 8.57 13.54 21.73
C VAL A 189 9.40 14.19 20.62
N LEU A 190 10.05 13.36 19.79
CA LEU A 190 10.87 13.79 18.66
C LEU A 190 10.07 13.79 17.35
N SER A 191 9.20 12.80 17.17
CA SER A 191 8.29 12.72 16.04
C SER A 191 7.03 11.99 16.47
N ALA A 192 5.88 12.51 16.09
CA ALA A 192 4.61 11.86 16.30
C ALA A 192 3.70 12.10 15.09
N HIS A 193 3.10 11.04 14.58
CA HIS A 193 2.06 11.14 13.58
C HIS A 193 1.13 9.93 13.66
N VAL A 194 -0.12 10.11 13.28
CA VAL A 194 -1.08 9.05 13.04
C VAL A 194 -1.16 8.84 11.54
N ALA A 195 -0.86 7.62 11.09
CA ALA A 195 -1.17 7.19 9.73
C ALA A 195 -2.49 6.42 9.77
N GLY A 196 -3.53 6.98 9.17
CA GLY A 196 -4.85 6.37 9.10
C GLY A 196 -5.14 5.81 7.72
N LYS A 197 -5.95 4.74 7.66
CA LYS A 197 -6.56 4.25 6.41
C LYS A 197 -8.01 3.85 6.64
N VAL A 198 -8.83 4.10 5.64
CA VAL A 198 -10.25 3.70 5.62
C VAL A 198 -10.39 2.55 4.64
N VAL A 199 -10.63 1.35 5.17
CA VAL A 199 -10.92 0.14 4.38
C VAL A 199 -12.43 -0.01 4.30
N MET A 200 -12.95 -0.21 3.10
CA MET A 200 -14.37 -0.36 2.83
C MET A 200 -14.65 -1.75 2.27
N LYS A 201 -15.74 -2.38 2.73
CA LYS A 201 -16.33 -3.57 2.11
C LYS A 201 -17.70 -3.22 1.56
N SER A 202 -17.82 -3.17 0.23
CA SER A 202 -19.04 -2.77 -0.46
C SER A 202 -19.74 -4.00 -1.05
N TYR A 203 -20.95 -4.26 -0.57
CA TYR A 203 -21.87 -5.26 -1.15
C TYR A 203 -23.13 -4.53 -1.60
N LEU A 204 -22.99 -3.69 -2.62
CA LEU A 204 -24.06 -2.84 -3.14
C LEU A 204 -24.47 -3.27 -4.55
N SER A 205 -25.75 -3.16 -4.85
CA SER A 205 -26.30 -3.47 -6.18
C SER A 205 -26.18 -2.28 -7.14
N GLY A 206 -26.01 -2.54 -8.43
CA GLY A 206 -25.95 -1.52 -9.49
C GLY A 206 -24.68 -0.66 -9.44
N MET A 207 -24.79 0.61 -9.81
CA MET A 207 -23.70 1.61 -9.85
C MET A 207 -23.98 2.77 -8.87
N PRO A 208 -23.91 2.55 -7.55
CA PRO A 208 -24.27 3.57 -6.58
C PRO A 208 -23.21 4.67 -6.50
N GLU A 209 -23.63 5.94 -6.49
CA GLU A 209 -22.77 7.06 -6.09
C GLU A 209 -22.85 7.23 -4.57
N CYS A 210 -21.73 7.01 -3.89
CA CYS A 210 -21.57 7.18 -2.45
C CYS A 210 -20.92 8.53 -2.12
N LYS A 211 -21.24 9.04 -0.93
CA LYS A 211 -20.57 10.20 -0.34
C LYS A 211 -20.08 9.82 1.06
N PHE A 212 -18.82 10.09 1.36
CA PHE A 212 -18.22 9.87 2.67
C PHE A 212 -17.91 11.21 3.33
N GLY A 213 -18.36 11.39 4.57
CA GLY A 213 -18.18 12.61 5.34
C GLY A 213 -17.28 12.36 6.55
N ILE A 214 -16.26 13.20 6.72
CA ILE A 214 -15.35 13.18 7.87
C ILE A 214 -15.52 14.48 8.65
N ASN A 215 -15.31 14.44 9.96
CA ASN A 215 -15.24 15.61 10.85
C ASN A 215 -13.91 16.36 10.70
N ASP A 216 -13.51 16.66 9.46
CA ASP A 216 -12.33 17.48 9.18
C ASP A 216 -12.58 18.94 9.56
N LYS A 217 -11.57 19.61 10.15
CA LYS A 217 -11.62 21.03 10.55
C LYS A 217 -12.07 21.91 9.39
N ILE A 218 -11.51 21.68 8.20
CA ILE A 218 -11.79 22.47 7.00
C ILE A 218 -13.26 22.31 6.60
N THR A 219 -13.75 21.07 6.52
CA THR A 219 -15.15 20.78 6.15
C THR A 219 -16.16 21.38 7.15
N MET A 220 -15.79 21.47 8.42
CA MET A 220 -16.62 22.09 9.46
C MET A 220 -16.64 23.61 9.35
N GLU A 221 -15.50 24.24 9.02
CA GLU A 221 -15.39 25.69 8.80
C GLU A 221 -16.14 26.12 7.53
N SER A 222 -16.00 25.40 6.41
CA SER A 222 -16.71 25.70 5.16
C SER A 222 -18.23 25.57 5.26
N LYS A 223 -18.74 24.73 6.18
CA LYS A 223 -20.19 24.56 6.41
C LYS A 223 -20.80 25.59 7.34
N GLY A 224 -20.06 26.62 7.75
CA GLY A 224 -20.61 27.79 8.45
C GLY A 224 -21.31 27.48 9.78
N LYS A 225 -21.02 26.35 10.42
CA LYS A 225 -21.49 26.08 11.79
C LYS A 225 -20.58 26.76 12.80
N VAL A 226 -20.45 28.08 12.68
CA VAL A 226 -20.22 28.94 13.84
C VAL A 226 -21.59 29.09 14.51
N SER A 227 -21.94 28.16 15.41
CA SER A 227 -22.99 28.44 16.38
C SER A 227 -22.42 29.47 17.37
N THR A 228 -22.60 30.75 17.09
CA THR A 228 -22.37 31.88 18.01
C THR A 228 -23.42 31.92 19.13
N LEU A 229 -23.69 30.78 19.76
CA LEU A 229 -24.52 30.71 20.96
C LEU A 229 -23.83 29.76 21.93
N ASP A 230 -23.12 30.38 22.87
CA ASP A 230 -22.61 29.77 24.09
C ASP A 230 -23.78 29.15 24.88
N ASP A 231 -23.98 27.84 24.73
CA ASP A 231 -24.66 27.02 25.72
C ASP A 231 -23.59 26.21 26.48
N PRO A 232 -23.22 26.60 27.71
CA PRO A 232 -22.13 25.98 28.45
C PRO A 232 -22.45 24.56 28.94
N THR A 233 -23.63 24.01 28.64
CA THR A 233 -24.07 22.68 29.11
C THR A 233 -23.94 21.56 28.08
N ARG A 234 -23.47 21.84 26.84
CA ARG A 234 -23.30 20.84 25.77
C ARG A 234 -21.91 20.79 25.16
N SER A 235 -20.88 20.87 25.99
CA SER A 235 -19.47 20.66 25.60
C SER A 235 -19.10 19.18 25.37
N THR A 236 -19.90 18.44 24.60
CA THR A 236 -19.33 17.30 23.86
C THR A 236 -18.59 17.87 22.66
N GLY A 237 -17.45 18.49 22.94
CA GLY A 237 -16.55 19.07 21.95
C GLY A 237 -16.34 18.07 20.83
N LYS A 238 -16.95 18.33 19.67
CA LYS A 238 -16.63 17.61 18.45
C LYS A 238 -15.20 18.03 18.11
N THR A 239 -14.25 17.22 18.57
CA THR A 239 -12.85 17.32 18.20
C THR A 239 -12.79 17.21 16.69
N SER A 240 -12.69 18.36 16.03
CA SER A 240 -12.46 18.44 14.61
C SER A 240 -11.04 17.93 14.36
N ILE A 241 -10.91 17.03 13.40
CA ILE A 241 -9.64 16.40 13.08
C ILE A 241 -8.94 17.30 12.08
N ALA A 242 -7.69 17.70 12.37
CA ALA A 242 -6.86 18.40 11.41
C ALA A 242 -6.12 17.35 10.58
N ILE A 243 -6.61 17.06 9.37
CA ILE A 243 -5.93 16.14 8.47
C ILE A 243 -4.85 16.92 7.71
N ASP A 244 -3.61 16.45 7.73
CA ASP A 244 -2.49 17.13 7.05
C ASP A 244 -2.43 16.78 5.57
N ASP A 245 -2.61 15.50 5.24
CA ASP A 245 -2.70 15.02 3.87
C ASP A 245 -3.67 13.84 3.74
N CYS A 246 -4.23 13.70 2.54
CA CYS A 246 -5.13 12.64 2.14
C CYS A 246 -4.66 12.03 0.82
N GLN A 247 -4.72 10.71 0.72
CA GLN A 247 -4.56 9.96 -0.52
C GLN A 247 -5.85 9.19 -0.76
N PHE A 248 -6.37 9.22 -1.98
CA PHE A 248 -7.64 8.60 -2.32
C PHE A 248 -7.46 7.48 -3.33
N HIS A 249 -8.37 6.50 -3.27
CA HIS A 249 -8.56 5.56 -4.35
C HIS A 249 -9.01 6.27 -5.63
N GLN A 250 -8.68 5.71 -6.79
CA GLN A 250 -9.05 6.25 -8.11
C GLN A 250 -10.57 6.45 -8.31
N CYS A 251 -11.39 5.79 -7.49
CA CYS A 251 -12.84 5.94 -7.56
C CYS A 251 -13.36 7.28 -7.02
N VAL A 252 -12.53 8.04 -6.31
CA VAL A 252 -12.89 9.34 -5.72
C VAL A 252 -12.77 10.45 -6.76
N LYS A 253 -13.83 11.25 -6.88
CA LYS A 253 -13.86 12.44 -7.74
C LYS A 253 -13.08 13.58 -7.08
N LEU A 254 -11.77 13.64 -7.35
CA LEU A 254 -10.86 14.63 -6.75
C LEU A 254 -11.31 16.09 -6.96
N SER A 255 -11.91 16.42 -8.12
CA SER A 255 -12.44 17.76 -8.39
C SER A 255 -13.53 18.18 -7.40
N LYS A 256 -14.43 17.27 -7.00
CA LYS A 256 -15.45 17.53 -5.96
C LYS A 256 -14.84 17.65 -4.57
N PHE A 257 -13.75 16.91 -4.29
CA PHE A 257 -13.05 17.04 -3.02
C PHE A 257 -12.35 18.40 -2.92
N GLU A 258 -11.71 18.86 -3.99
CA GLU A 258 -11.04 20.16 -4.02
C GLU A 258 -12.02 21.34 -3.90
N SER A 259 -13.20 21.25 -4.54
CA SER A 259 -14.17 22.35 -4.51
C SER A 259 -15.09 22.37 -3.29
N GLU A 260 -15.50 21.20 -2.79
CA GLU A 260 -16.54 21.07 -1.75
C GLU A 260 -16.06 20.34 -0.49
N HIS A 261 -14.80 19.87 -0.44
CA HIS A 261 -14.29 18.96 0.59
C HIS A 261 -15.20 17.73 0.78
N SER A 262 -15.76 17.25 -0.33
CA SER A 262 -16.76 16.18 -0.39
C SER A 262 -16.18 14.94 -1.07
N ILE A 263 -16.06 13.84 -0.32
CA ILE A 263 -15.52 12.58 -0.85
C ILE A 263 -16.66 11.83 -1.54
N SER A 264 -16.78 12.02 -2.86
CA SER A 264 -17.81 11.40 -3.69
C SER A 264 -17.19 10.38 -4.64
N PHE A 265 -17.75 9.17 -4.69
CA PHE A 265 -17.17 8.04 -5.41
C PHE A 265 -18.20 6.98 -5.78
N ILE A 266 -17.87 6.12 -6.76
CA ILE A 266 -18.59 4.88 -7.03
C ILE A 266 -17.70 3.73 -6.53
N PRO A 267 -18.06 3.02 -5.44
CA PRO A 267 -17.15 2.07 -4.81
C PRO A 267 -16.91 0.83 -5.69
N PRO A 268 -15.66 0.34 -5.79
CA PRO A 268 -15.40 -1.04 -6.19
C PRO A 268 -16.24 -2.04 -5.38
N ASP A 269 -16.52 -3.18 -5.98
CA ASP A 269 -17.23 -4.27 -5.30
C ASP A 269 -16.27 -5.06 -4.40
N GLY A 270 -16.73 -5.44 -3.19
CA GLY A 270 -15.92 -6.14 -2.21
C GLY A 270 -15.02 -5.22 -1.36
N GLU A 271 -13.89 -5.77 -0.89
CA GLU A 271 -12.95 -5.07 0.01
C GLU A 271 -11.94 -4.23 -0.78
N PHE A 272 -11.83 -2.94 -0.46
CA PHE A 272 -10.82 -2.04 -1.02
C PHE A 272 -10.45 -0.93 -0.03
N GLU A 273 -9.30 -0.30 -0.24
CA GLU A 273 -8.88 0.87 0.54
C GLU A 273 -9.42 2.14 -0.12
N LEU A 274 -10.30 2.88 0.55
CA LEU A 274 -10.92 4.09 0.02
C LEU A 274 -9.97 5.29 0.09
N MET A 275 -9.30 5.45 1.23
CA MET A 275 -8.37 6.56 1.46
C MET A 275 -7.34 6.25 2.54
N ARG A 276 -6.21 6.95 2.47
CA ARG A 276 -5.24 7.12 3.55
C ARG A 276 -5.21 8.57 3.98
N TYR A 277 -4.93 8.80 5.24
CA TYR A 277 -4.76 10.14 5.78
C TYR A 277 -3.62 10.16 6.79
N ARG A 278 -3.02 11.33 6.96
CA ARG A 278 -2.00 11.57 7.97
C ARG A 278 -2.37 12.74 8.86
N ILE A 279 -2.14 12.57 10.16
CA ILE A 279 -2.36 13.59 11.18
C ILE A 279 -1.08 13.73 12.00
N THR A 280 -0.61 14.95 12.21
CA THR A 280 0.60 15.28 12.99
C THR A 280 0.31 16.21 14.18
N LYS A 281 -0.91 16.75 14.25
CA LYS A 281 -1.34 17.68 15.29
C LYS A 281 -2.40 17.06 16.18
N ASP A 282 -2.48 17.54 17.42
CA ASP A 282 -3.52 17.18 18.39
C ASP A 282 -3.64 15.65 18.65
N ILE A 283 -2.53 14.92 18.55
CA ILE A 283 -2.50 13.47 18.73
C ILE A 283 -2.55 13.13 20.23
N SER A 284 -3.54 12.33 20.61
CA SER A 284 -3.60 11.72 21.94
C SER A 284 -2.89 10.37 21.93
N PHE A 285 -1.82 10.23 22.70
CA PHE A 285 -1.10 8.97 22.81
C PHE A 285 -1.80 8.02 23.78
N PRO A 286 -2.04 6.76 23.41
CA PRO A 286 -2.70 5.77 24.28
C PRO A 286 -1.80 5.34 25.44
N PHE A 287 -0.48 5.45 25.29
CA PHE A 287 0.49 5.09 26.32
C PHE A 287 1.53 6.19 26.48
N ARG A 288 1.91 6.43 27.73
CA ARG A 288 3.12 7.17 28.09
C ARG A 288 4.17 6.17 28.55
N ILE A 289 5.28 6.13 27.84
CA ILE A 289 6.41 5.26 28.14
C ILE A 289 7.51 6.12 28.77
N ILE A 290 8.10 5.67 29.88
CA ILE A 290 9.26 6.33 30.48
C ILE A 290 10.35 5.27 30.64
N PRO A 291 11.28 5.17 29.66
CA PRO A 291 12.40 4.26 29.74
C PRO A 291 13.53 4.90 30.56
N LEU A 292 14.00 4.20 31.58
CA LEU A 292 15.15 4.58 32.39
C LEU A 292 16.21 3.50 32.24
N VAL A 293 17.32 3.88 31.63
CA VAL A 293 18.47 2.99 31.43
C VAL A 293 19.61 3.50 32.28
N ARG A 294 20.15 2.64 33.14
CA ARG A 294 21.29 2.93 33.99
C ARG A 294 22.35 1.86 33.82
N GLU A 295 23.57 2.26 33.51
CA GLU A 295 24.72 1.37 33.51
C GLU A 295 25.36 1.38 34.90
N VAL A 296 25.55 0.20 35.48
CA VAL A 296 26.19 0.03 36.78
C VAL A 296 27.54 -0.63 36.56
N GLY A 297 28.59 0.19 36.50
CA GLY A 297 29.93 -0.26 36.15
C GLY A 297 30.01 -0.74 34.70
N ARG A 298 30.78 -1.81 34.44
CA ARG A 298 30.96 -2.39 33.09
C ARG A 298 30.15 -3.66 32.86
N THR A 299 29.62 -4.27 33.92
CA THR A 299 29.08 -5.65 33.89
C THR A 299 27.58 -5.72 34.08
N LYS A 300 26.93 -4.64 34.54
CA LYS A 300 25.49 -4.62 34.82
C LYS A 300 24.82 -3.43 34.14
N MET A 301 23.65 -3.68 33.56
CA MET A 301 22.77 -2.67 33.00
C MET A 301 21.39 -2.86 33.63
N GLU A 302 20.83 -1.80 34.18
CA GLU A 302 19.50 -1.76 34.77
C GLU A 302 18.57 -1.00 33.82
N VAL A 303 17.49 -1.64 33.41
CA VAL A 303 16.49 -1.05 32.52
C VAL A 303 15.15 -1.06 33.24
N LYS A 304 14.65 0.12 33.60
CA LYS A 304 13.33 0.31 34.20
C LYS A 304 12.42 0.99 33.18
N VAL A 305 11.40 0.27 32.71
CA VAL A 305 10.41 0.82 31.78
C VAL A 305 9.09 1.00 32.52
N VAL A 306 8.65 2.25 32.66
CA VAL A 306 7.32 2.56 33.20
C VAL A 306 6.36 2.77 32.04
N LEU A 307 5.38 1.89 31.91
CA LEU A 307 4.30 1.99 30.94
C LEU A 307 3.03 2.48 31.67
N LYS A 308 2.56 3.69 31.33
CA LYS A 308 1.32 4.26 31.86
C LYS A 308 0.29 4.36 30.74
N SER A 309 -0.88 3.77 30.91
CA SER A 309 -2.01 3.97 30.00
C SER A 309 -2.55 5.40 30.14
N ASN A 310 -2.91 6.00 29.02
CA ASN A 310 -3.43 7.36 28.90
C ASN A 310 -4.74 7.38 28.10
N PHE A 311 -5.53 6.32 28.22
CA PHE A 311 -6.88 6.21 27.67
C PHE A 311 -7.90 6.04 28.79
N LYS A 312 -9.18 6.26 28.46
CA LYS A 312 -10.29 6.17 29.42
C LYS A 312 -10.31 4.78 30.08
N PRO A 313 -10.61 4.65 31.38
CA PRO A 313 -10.65 3.37 32.07
C PRO A 313 -11.64 2.35 31.49
N SER A 314 -12.65 2.81 30.73
CA SER A 314 -13.60 1.95 30.01
C SER A 314 -12.99 1.24 28.80
N LEU A 315 -11.82 1.70 28.33
CA LEU A 315 -11.09 1.10 27.21
C LEU A 315 -10.07 0.11 27.74
N ILE A 316 -9.95 -1.03 27.06
CA ILE A 316 -9.04 -2.11 27.44
C ILE A 316 -8.07 -2.33 26.28
N GLY A 317 -6.77 -2.17 26.54
CA GLY A 317 -5.73 -2.59 25.62
C GLY A 317 -5.50 -4.09 25.74
N GLN A 318 -5.60 -4.82 24.63
CA GLN A 318 -5.38 -6.27 24.59
C GLN A 318 -4.12 -6.62 23.82
N LYS A 319 -3.49 -7.76 24.17
CA LYS A 319 -2.29 -8.29 23.51
C LYS A 319 -1.16 -7.25 23.37
N ILE A 320 -0.95 -6.45 24.41
CA ILE A 320 0.13 -5.45 24.44
C ILE A 320 1.46 -6.18 24.56
N GLU A 321 2.32 -6.02 23.55
CA GLU A 321 3.68 -6.54 23.56
C GLU A 321 4.65 -5.37 23.70
N VAL A 322 5.50 -5.41 24.75
CA VAL A 322 6.55 -4.42 24.97
C VAL A 322 7.89 -5.09 24.72
N ARG A 323 8.59 -4.66 23.67
CA ARG A 323 9.93 -5.16 23.33
C ARG A 323 11.00 -4.22 23.87
N ILE A 324 11.83 -4.74 24.76
CA ILE A 324 12.94 -4.01 25.39
C ILE A 324 14.24 -4.66 24.91
N PRO A 325 15.03 -3.99 24.06
CA PRO A 325 16.32 -4.51 23.63
C PRO A 325 17.28 -4.67 24.82
N THR A 326 17.91 -5.83 24.93
CA THR A 326 19.00 -6.09 25.89
C THR A 326 20.35 -6.09 25.17
N ARG A 327 21.45 -6.02 25.92
CA ARG A 327 22.80 -6.10 25.34
C ARG A 327 23.06 -7.48 24.77
N VAL A 328 23.89 -7.57 23.72
CA VAL A 328 24.28 -8.86 23.11
C VAL A 328 25.00 -9.77 24.11
N ASN A 329 25.76 -9.20 25.05
CA ASN A 329 26.52 -9.94 26.07
C ASN A 329 25.71 -10.20 27.36
N THR A 330 24.37 -10.18 27.30
CA THR A 330 23.53 -10.38 28.49
C THR A 330 23.63 -11.83 28.96
N SER A 331 24.22 -12.06 30.13
CA SER A 331 24.34 -13.39 30.74
C SER A 331 23.08 -13.85 31.48
N GLY A 332 22.17 -12.92 31.81
CA GLY A 332 20.88 -13.19 32.44
C GLY A 332 20.02 -11.92 32.55
N CYS A 333 18.70 -12.08 32.55
CA CYS A 333 17.73 -11.01 32.78
C CYS A 333 16.85 -11.43 33.97
N SER A 334 16.76 -10.58 34.99
CA SER A 334 15.98 -10.81 36.21
C SER A 334 14.82 -9.85 36.33
#